data_AF-A0AA38HX34-F1
#
_entry.id   AF-A0AA38HX34-F1
#
_cell.length_a   1.000
_cell.length_b   1.000
_cell.length_c   1.000
_cell.angle_alpha   90.00
_cell.angle_beta   90.00
_cell.angle_gamma   90.00
#
_symmetry.space_group_name_H-M   'P 1'
#
loop_
_entity.id
_entity.type
_entity.pdbx_description
1 polymer ?
#
loop_
_entity_poly.entity_id
_entity_poly.type
_entity_poly.pdbx_seq_one_letter_code
_entity_poly.pdbx_strand_id
1 'polypeptide(L)'
;MRCGQETRVIPRLLQLRFHWLKSEKESLRLEEAGITKAVLDSAIAAFTLEIIVKHGEPAPRLCNKDPLTIKMGTYVVDLFPNAKFIFMVRDGRATAHSIITRKVTITGFDLSSYRQCLKKWNSAVEAMNNQCKELGPNRCLKVPYEQLVLHPRKWMERVLKFLDIPWNESVLHHHEFINNGVSLSKVERSSDQVIKPVNLEALTKWVGAIPDDVVKDMADIAPMLSVLGYDPYANPPNYGKPDEVVAINTKNIQKHKGDWDKKAKELFSNRWEEGGGGDTALDKEPSDSPNNTT
;
A
#
# COMPACT_ATOMS: atom_id res chain seq x y z
N MET A 1 2.40 17.40 -8.28
CA MET A 1 3.10 16.21 -7.73
C MET A 1 2.85 15.05 -8.67
N ARG A 2 3.85 14.20 -8.93
CA ARG A 2 3.67 12.97 -9.72
C ARG A 2 4.15 11.77 -8.92
N CYS A 3 3.27 10.80 -8.71
CA CYS A 3 3.62 9.49 -8.13
C CYS A 3 3.88 8.47 -9.24
N GLY A 4 2.84 8.12 -10.01
CA GLY A 4 2.89 7.06 -11.02
C GLY A 4 2.49 5.70 -10.45
N GLN A 5 2.74 4.65 -11.23
CA GLN A 5 2.46 3.25 -10.93
C GLN A 5 3.41 2.66 -9.87
N GLU A 6 3.09 1.47 -9.35
CA GLU A 6 4.00 0.72 -8.48
C GLU A 6 5.27 0.34 -9.23
N THR A 7 6.43 0.62 -8.65
CA THR A 7 7.71 0.33 -9.30
C THR A 7 8.12 -1.14 -9.12
N ARG A 8 7.70 -1.76 -8.01
CA ARG A 8 8.01 -3.14 -7.58
C ARG A 8 9.49 -3.40 -7.28
N VAL A 9 10.41 -2.77 -8.01
CA VAL A 9 11.86 -2.95 -7.88
C VAL A 9 12.46 -2.23 -6.68
N ILE A 10 11.92 -1.08 -6.29
CA ILE A 10 12.41 -0.31 -5.14
C ILE A 10 12.29 -1.11 -3.83
N PRO A 11 11.10 -1.62 -3.43
CA PRO A 11 10.99 -2.39 -2.19
C PRO A 11 11.85 -3.67 -2.21
N ARG A 12 12.02 -4.31 -3.38
CA ARG A 12 12.90 -5.48 -3.54
C ARG A 12 14.37 -5.14 -3.30
N LEU A 13 14.87 -4.03 -3.85
CA LEU A 13 16.25 -3.58 -3.61
C LEU A 13 16.47 -3.24 -2.13
N LEU A 14 15.53 -2.52 -1.51
CA LEU A 14 15.61 -2.16 -0.09
C LEU A 14 15.62 -3.40 0.81
N GLN A 15 14.81 -4.41 0.48
CA GLN A 15 14.80 -5.69 1.18
C GLN A 15 16.10 -6.47 0.98
N LEU A 16 16.64 -6.50 -0.25
CA LEU A 16 17.92 -7.15 -0.54
C LEU A 16 19.06 -6.53 0.29
N ARG A 17 19.12 -5.21 0.38
CA ARG A 17 20.07 -4.51 1.25
C ARG A 17 19.89 -4.88 2.72
N PHE A 18 18.65 -5.01 3.19
CA PHE A 18 18.39 -5.45 4.56
C PHE A 18 18.93 -6.86 4.81
N HIS A 19 18.80 -7.79 3.84
CA HIS A 19 19.34 -9.15 3.97
C HIS A 19 20.87 -9.18 4.05
N TRP A 20 21.57 -8.36 3.25
CA TRP A 20 23.03 -8.27 3.33
C TRP A 20 23.52 -7.88 4.72
N LEU A 21 22.86 -6.89 5.34
CA LEU A 21 23.27 -6.37 6.65
C LEU A 21 22.77 -7.19 7.84
N LYS A 22 21.77 -8.05 7.64
CA LYS A 22 21.33 -8.99 8.67
C LYS A 22 22.33 -10.12 8.87
N SER A 23 23.12 -10.45 7.84
CA SER A 23 24.16 -11.48 7.90
C SER A 23 25.49 -10.85 8.29
N GLU A 24 25.99 -11.13 9.49
CA GLU A 24 27.31 -10.65 9.96
C GLU A 24 28.43 -11.10 9.01
N LYS A 25 28.38 -12.35 8.55
CA LYS A 25 29.36 -12.91 7.62
C LYS A 25 29.37 -12.14 6.29
N GLU A 26 28.20 -11.83 5.74
CA GLU A 26 28.13 -11.11 4.46
C GLU A 26 28.51 -9.64 4.64
N SER A 27 28.09 -9.02 5.74
CA SER A 27 28.48 -7.64 6.08
C SER A 27 30.00 -7.49 6.15
N LEU A 28 30.70 -8.41 6.83
CA LEU A 28 32.16 -8.40 6.90
C LEU A 28 32.80 -8.59 5.51
N ARG A 29 32.27 -9.48 4.67
CA ARG A 29 32.80 -9.68 3.31
C ARG A 29 32.65 -8.43 2.44
N LEU A 30 31.53 -7.71 2.58
CA LEU A 30 31.32 -6.45 1.87
C LEU A 30 32.30 -5.38 2.35
N GLU A 31 32.51 -5.27 3.66
CA GLU A 31 33.49 -4.32 4.24
C GLU A 31 34.92 -4.61 3.77
N GLU A 32 35.37 -5.87 3.84
CA GLU A 32 36.71 -6.29 3.37
C GLU A 32 36.89 -6.10 1.85
N ALA A 33 35.80 -6.12 1.07
CA ALA A 33 35.81 -5.82 -0.36
C ALA A 33 35.77 -4.31 -0.67
N GLY A 34 35.80 -3.43 0.33
CA GLY A 34 35.69 -1.98 0.17
C GLY A 34 34.27 -1.49 -0.14
N ILE A 35 33.27 -2.37 -0.07
CA ILE A 35 31.84 -2.07 -0.27
C ILE A 35 31.27 -1.56 1.07
N THR A 36 31.73 -0.38 1.48
CA THR A 36 31.33 0.25 2.73
C THR A 36 29.87 0.71 2.71
N LYS A 37 29.31 1.04 3.88
CA LYS A 37 27.98 1.66 4.01
C LYS A 37 27.78 2.85 3.06
N ALA A 38 28.78 3.74 2.96
CA ALA A 38 28.68 4.92 2.10
C ALA A 38 28.57 4.56 0.61
N VAL A 39 29.31 3.54 0.16
CA VAL A 39 29.26 3.05 -1.22
C VAL A 39 27.89 2.43 -1.52
N LEU A 40 27.38 1.56 -0.63
CA LEU A 40 26.06 0.95 -0.78
C LEU A 40 24.94 1.99 -0.79
N ASP A 41 24.96 2.92 0.16
CA ASP A 41 23.94 3.95 0.28
C ASP A 41 23.93 4.84 -0.96
N SER A 42 25.09 5.25 -1.46
CA SER A 42 25.19 6.02 -2.71
C SER A 42 24.64 5.25 -3.91
N ALA A 43 24.94 3.95 -4.04
CA ALA A 43 24.45 3.12 -5.14
C ALA A 43 22.92 2.93 -5.08
N ILE A 44 22.38 2.67 -3.90
CA ILE A 44 20.94 2.46 -3.69
C ILE A 44 20.17 3.77 -3.87
N ALA A 45 20.71 4.89 -3.39
CA ALA A 45 20.12 6.20 -3.61
C ALA A 45 20.06 6.54 -5.12
N ALA A 46 21.17 6.33 -5.84
CA ALA A 46 21.23 6.55 -7.29
C ALA A 46 20.22 5.68 -8.05
N PHE A 47 20.18 4.37 -7.77
CA PHE A 47 19.21 3.46 -8.37
C PHE A 47 17.77 3.91 -8.09
N THR A 48 17.46 4.16 -6.82
CA THR A 48 16.11 4.52 -6.38
C THR A 48 15.66 5.83 -7.02
N LEU A 49 16.53 6.83 -7.07
CA LEU A 49 16.23 8.12 -7.68
C LEU A 49 16.04 8.00 -9.19
N GLU A 50 16.88 7.23 -9.88
CA GLU A 50 16.75 7.01 -11.34
C GLU A 50 15.40 6.38 -11.67
N ILE A 51 14.99 5.35 -10.92
CA ILE A 51 13.66 4.74 -11.07
C ILE A 51 12.57 5.78 -10.84
N ILE A 52 12.56 6.48 -9.68
CA ILE A 52 11.52 7.47 -9.32
C ILE A 52 11.44 8.60 -10.36
N VAL A 53 12.58 9.10 -10.86
CA VAL A 53 12.61 10.19 -11.82
C VAL A 53 12.15 9.73 -13.20
N LYS A 54 12.63 8.58 -13.68
CA LYS A 54 12.46 8.16 -15.08
C LYS A 54 11.23 7.31 -15.37
N HIS A 55 10.59 6.69 -14.36
CA HIS A 55 9.44 5.82 -14.61
C HIS A 55 8.12 6.56 -14.94
N GLY A 56 8.14 7.90 -14.99
CA GLY A 56 6.99 8.71 -15.39
C GLY A 56 7.37 10.16 -15.63
N GLU A 57 6.40 10.98 -16.02
CA GLU A 57 6.61 12.37 -16.40
C GLU A 57 7.29 13.22 -15.32
N PRO A 58 8.11 14.21 -15.69
CA PRO A 58 8.74 15.11 -14.73
C PRO A 58 7.69 15.93 -13.98
N ALA A 59 7.94 16.21 -12.70
CA ALA A 59 7.12 17.10 -11.90
C ALA A 59 7.94 17.80 -10.81
N PRO A 60 7.54 19.00 -10.34
CA PRO A 60 8.26 19.71 -9.28
C PRO A 60 8.35 18.95 -7.95
N ARG A 61 7.41 18.04 -7.70
CA ARG A 61 7.38 17.14 -6.55
C ARG A 61 7.19 15.72 -7.04
N LEU A 62 8.19 14.88 -6.84
CA LEU A 62 8.12 13.45 -7.13
C LEU A 62 7.61 12.67 -5.92
N CYS A 63 7.00 11.54 -6.19
CA CYS A 63 6.38 10.65 -5.22
C CYS A 63 6.58 9.21 -5.70
N ASN A 64 6.60 8.27 -4.77
CA ASN A 64 6.58 6.84 -5.07
C ASN A 64 5.51 6.17 -4.20
N LYS A 65 4.81 5.19 -4.77
CA LYS A 65 3.85 4.36 -4.04
C LYS A 65 4.19 2.91 -4.30
N ASP A 66 4.92 2.32 -3.36
CA ASP A 66 5.14 0.89 -3.23
C ASP A 66 4.79 0.51 -1.78
N PRO A 67 3.75 -0.33 -1.53
CA PRO A 67 3.12 -0.43 -0.21
C PRO A 67 4.06 -0.76 0.96
N LEU A 68 5.07 -1.60 0.72
CA LEU A 68 5.96 -2.10 1.76
C LEU A 68 7.20 -1.24 2.01
N THR A 69 7.44 -0.19 1.21
CA THR A 69 8.64 0.67 1.32
C THR A 69 8.78 1.31 2.70
N ILE A 70 7.66 1.62 3.36
CA ILE A 70 7.68 2.22 4.70
C ILE A 70 8.23 1.28 5.80
N LYS A 71 8.32 -0.04 5.55
CA LYS A 71 9.03 -0.96 6.45
C LYS A 71 10.52 -0.62 6.59
N MET A 72 11.06 0.14 5.64
CA MET A 72 12.44 0.63 5.62
C MET A 72 12.48 2.17 5.69
N GLY A 73 11.45 2.79 6.28
CA GLY A 73 11.26 4.24 6.28
C GLY A 73 12.45 5.01 6.85
N THR A 74 13.04 4.55 7.96
CA THR A 74 14.24 5.19 8.55
C THR A 74 15.43 5.16 7.60
N TYR A 75 15.69 4.01 6.98
CA TYR A 75 16.75 3.89 5.98
C TYR A 75 16.50 4.76 4.74
N VAL A 76 15.25 4.86 4.29
CA VAL A 76 14.90 5.74 3.17
C VAL A 76 15.15 7.22 3.53
N VAL A 77 14.99 7.63 4.79
CA VAL A 77 15.37 8.98 5.25
C VAL A 77 16.88 9.18 5.28
N ASP A 78 17.66 8.16 5.63
CA ASP A 78 19.13 8.23 5.53
C ASP A 78 19.58 8.51 4.09
N LEU A 79 18.93 7.87 3.12
CA LEU A 79 19.22 8.08 1.69
C LEU A 79 18.65 9.40 1.15
N PHE A 80 17.46 9.78 1.62
CA PHE A 80 16.72 10.95 1.14
C PHE A 80 16.27 11.80 2.34
N PRO A 81 17.14 12.68 2.86
CA PRO A 81 16.88 13.43 4.10
C PRO A 81 15.71 14.40 4.03
N ASN A 82 15.06 14.61 2.89
CA ASN A 82 13.87 15.46 2.74
C ASN A 82 12.58 14.65 2.45
N ALA A 83 12.67 13.32 2.44
CA ALA A 83 11.52 12.45 2.24
C ALA A 83 10.49 12.59 3.36
N LYS A 84 9.22 12.47 2.99
CA LYS A 84 8.05 12.38 3.86
C LYS A 84 7.22 11.16 3.45
N PHE A 85 6.53 10.54 4.40
CA PHE A 85 5.78 9.31 4.23
C PHE A 85 4.32 9.53 4.56
N ILE A 86 3.45 8.99 3.70
CA ILE A 86 2.03 8.82 4.00
C ILE A 86 1.81 7.34 4.31
N PHE A 87 1.55 7.04 5.57
CA PHE A 87 1.24 5.68 6.01
C PHE A 87 -0.27 5.46 5.95
N MET A 88 -0.73 4.80 4.88
CA MET A 88 -2.12 4.40 4.76
C MET A 88 -2.45 3.30 5.76
N VAL A 89 -3.44 3.54 6.61
CA VAL A 89 -3.95 2.59 7.59
C VAL A 89 -5.37 2.22 7.19
N ARG A 90 -5.70 0.93 7.20
CA ARG A 90 -7.04 0.43 6.89
C ARG A 90 -7.36 -0.71 7.84
N ASP A 91 -8.64 -0.94 8.13
CA ASP A 91 -9.07 -2.11 8.89
C ASP A 91 -8.48 -3.39 8.29
N GLY A 92 -7.82 -4.19 9.12
CA GLY A 92 -7.16 -5.42 8.71
C GLY A 92 -8.12 -6.45 8.13
N ARG A 93 -9.37 -6.46 8.57
CA ARG A 93 -10.44 -7.32 8.07
C ARG A 93 -10.82 -6.96 6.64
N ALA A 94 -10.99 -5.66 6.38
CA ALA A 94 -11.21 -5.15 5.02
C ALA A 94 -10.03 -5.42 4.09
N THR A 95 -8.80 -5.29 4.62
CA THR A 95 -7.56 -5.53 3.88
C THR A 95 -7.40 -6.99 3.51
N ALA A 96 -7.52 -7.91 4.47
CA ALA A 96 -7.44 -9.36 4.24
C ALA A 96 -8.52 -9.84 3.26
N HIS A 97 -9.77 -9.40 3.44
CA HIS A 97 -10.86 -9.70 2.52
C HIS A 97 -10.57 -9.22 1.09
N SER A 98 -10.03 -8.01 0.94
CA SER A 98 -9.65 -7.47 -0.37
C SER A 98 -8.51 -8.27 -1.02
N ILE A 99 -7.52 -8.71 -0.24
CA ILE A 99 -6.40 -9.52 -0.74
C ILE A 99 -6.93 -10.87 -1.26
N ILE A 100 -7.75 -11.55 -0.46
CA ILE A 100 -8.30 -12.88 -0.75
C ILE A 100 -9.23 -12.83 -1.97
N THR A 101 -10.28 -12.01 -1.91
CA THR A 101 -11.33 -12.01 -2.96
C THR A 101 -10.83 -11.53 -4.30
N ARG A 102 -9.82 -10.65 -4.32
CA ARG A 102 -9.25 -10.10 -5.56
C ARG A 102 -7.99 -10.82 -6.02
N LYS A 103 -7.60 -11.88 -5.31
CA LYS A 103 -6.40 -12.69 -5.59
C LYS A 103 -5.16 -11.81 -5.79
N VAL A 104 -4.93 -10.89 -4.86
CA VAL A 104 -3.73 -10.05 -4.86
C VAL A 104 -2.59 -10.89 -4.31
N THR A 105 -1.65 -11.28 -5.17
CA THR A 105 -0.51 -12.10 -4.76
C THR A 105 0.49 -11.23 -3.99
N ILE A 106 0.77 -11.64 -2.75
CA ILE A 106 1.74 -11.01 -1.86
C ILE A 106 2.59 -12.15 -1.31
N THR A 107 3.92 -12.05 -1.43
CA THR A 107 4.84 -13.09 -0.99
C THR A 107 4.58 -13.46 0.47
N GLY A 108 4.37 -14.76 0.72
CA GLY A 108 4.12 -15.31 2.05
C GLY A 108 2.67 -15.20 2.56
N PHE A 109 1.72 -14.68 1.76
CA PHE A 109 0.29 -14.72 2.09
C PHE A 109 -0.39 -15.93 1.45
N ASP A 110 -1.09 -16.72 2.26
CA ASP A 110 -2.01 -17.77 1.83
C ASP A 110 -3.40 -17.18 1.63
N LEU A 111 -3.78 -17.04 0.36
CA LEU A 111 -5.05 -16.45 -0.06
C LEU A 111 -6.25 -17.35 0.21
N SER A 112 -6.06 -18.58 0.69
CA SER A 112 -7.14 -19.48 1.12
C SER A 112 -7.50 -19.33 2.60
N SER A 113 -6.67 -18.63 3.39
CA SER A 113 -6.82 -18.54 4.84
C SER A 113 -6.91 -17.09 5.33
N TYR A 114 -8.10 -16.67 5.76
CA TYR A 114 -8.29 -15.39 6.45
C TYR A 114 -7.41 -15.25 7.69
N ARG A 115 -7.29 -16.33 8.48
CA ARG A 115 -6.46 -16.36 9.68
C ARG A 115 -5.00 -16.05 9.34
N GLN A 116 -4.44 -16.71 8.34
CA GLN A 116 -3.04 -16.49 7.96
C GLN A 116 -2.84 -15.10 7.32
N CYS A 117 -3.74 -14.68 6.42
CA CYS A 117 -3.74 -13.34 5.84
C CYS A 117 -3.78 -12.24 6.91
N LEU A 118 -4.63 -12.37 7.94
CA LEU A 118 -4.72 -11.42 9.04
C LEU A 118 -3.47 -11.41 9.92
N LYS A 119 -2.87 -12.57 10.22
CA LYS A 119 -1.58 -12.63 10.94
C LYS A 119 -0.47 -11.92 10.16
N LYS A 120 -0.37 -12.17 8.84
CA LYS A 120 0.63 -11.52 7.98
C LYS A 120 0.37 -10.01 7.84
N TRP A 121 -0.89 -9.60 7.71
CA TRP A 121 -1.29 -8.20 7.77
C TRP A 121 -0.85 -7.57 9.10
N ASN A 122 -1.11 -8.23 10.23
CA ASN A 122 -0.75 -7.73 11.56
C ASN A 122 0.76 -7.49 11.69
N SER A 123 1.58 -8.48 11.35
CA SER A 123 3.04 -8.34 11.40
C SER A 123 3.55 -7.25 10.45
N ALA A 124 2.99 -7.13 9.25
CA ALA A 124 3.39 -6.10 8.30
C ALA A 124 3.02 -4.70 8.80
N VAL A 125 1.77 -4.50 9.22
CA VAL A 125 1.28 -3.19 9.68
C VAL A 125 1.94 -2.76 11.00
N GLU A 126 2.28 -3.72 11.87
CA GLU A 126 3.07 -3.45 13.08
C GLU A 126 4.44 -2.87 12.73
N ALA A 127 5.20 -3.54 11.84
CA ALA A 127 6.50 -3.04 11.40
C ALA A 127 6.41 -1.65 10.76
N MET A 128 5.42 -1.45 9.88
CA MET A 128 5.19 -0.15 9.22
C MET A 128 4.78 0.94 10.22
N ASN A 129 3.94 0.62 11.21
CA ASN A 129 3.51 1.55 12.25
C ASN A 129 4.67 1.92 13.18
N ASN A 130 5.55 0.98 13.52
CA ASN A 130 6.74 1.24 14.32
C ASN A 130 7.72 2.14 13.58
N GLN A 131 8.00 1.88 12.30
CA GLN A 131 8.79 2.76 11.44
C GLN A 131 8.19 4.17 11.34
N CYS A 132 6.88 4.27 11.14
CA CYS A 132 6.19 5.57 11.08
C CYS A 132 6.28 6.34 12.41
N LYS A 133 6.22 5.64 13.55
CA LYS A 133 6.43 6.25 14.89
C LYS A 133 7.87 6.73 15.06
N GLU A 134 8.85 5.93 14.68
CA GLU A 134 10.28 6.24 14.79
C GLU A 134 10.68 7.46 13.94
N LEU A 135 10.13 7.55 12.72
CA LEU A 135 10.29 8.71 11.84
C LEU A 135 9.72 10.01 12.44
N GLY A 136 8.72 9.90 13.32
CA GLY A 136 8.07 11.02 13.96
C GLY A 136 7.08 11.79 13.07
N PRO A 137 6.27 12.68 13.67
CA PRO A 137 5.12 13.32 13.01
C PRO A 137 5.49 14.32 11.91
N ASN A 138 6.74 14.78 11.86
CA ASN A 138 7.23 15.67 10.80
C ASN A 138 7.60 14.91 9.51
N ARG A 139 7.78 13.59 9.60
CA ARG A 139 8.24 12.73 8.50
C ARG A 139 7.23 11.68 8.12
N CYS A 140 6.40 11.20 9.02
CA CYS A 140 5.36 10.23 8.71
C CYS A 140 3.98 10.68 9.18
N LEU A 141 3.03 10.76 8.25
CA LEU A 141 1.62 11.01 8.54
C LEU A 141 0.82 9.72 8.36
N LYS A 142 0.16 9.27 9.44
CA LYS A 142 -0.85 8.21 9.39
C LYS A 142 -2.16 8.73 8.80
N VAL A 143 -2.67 8.04 7.78
CA VAL A 143 -3.94 8.37 7.09
C VAL A 143 -4.87 7.17 7.14
N PRO A 144 -5.92 7.19 7.98
CA PRO A 144 -6.93 6.14 8.01
C PRO A 144 -7.76 6.19 6.72
N TYR A 145 -7.77 5.10 5.97
CA TYR A 145 -8.47 4.95 4.70
C TYR A 145 -9.96 5.25 4.84
N GLU A 146 -10.61 4.73 5.88
CA GLU A 146 -12.05 4.91 6.08
C GLU A 146 -12.35 6.39 6.30
N GLN A 147 -11.51 7.09 7.07
CA GLN A 147 -11.66 8.51 7.31
C GLN A 147 -11.37 9.36 6.06
N LEU A 148 -10.39 8.97 5.24
CA LEU A 148 -10.12 9.59 3.95
C LEU A 148 -11.31 9.42 2.98
N VAL A 149 -11.92 8.24 2.96
CA VAL A 149 -13.10 7.97 2.14
C VAL A 149 -14.31 8.74 2.63
N LEU A 150 -14.56 8.75 3.95
CA LEU A 150 -15.71 9.44 4.53
C LEU A 150 -15.59 10.97 4.42
N HIS A 151 -14.38 11.51 4.59
CA HIS A 151 -14.12 12.94 4.69
C HIS A 151 -12.93 13.39 3.81
N PRO A 152 -13.03 13.26 2.47
CA PRO A 152 -11.88 13.40 1.57
C PRO A 152 -11.29 14.82 1.58
N ARG A 153 -12.12 15.88 1.61
CA ARG A 153 -11.62 17.26 1.69
C ARG A 153 -10.75 17.47 2.92
N LYS A 154 -11.30 17.17 4.10
CA LYS A 154 -10.62 17.34 5.40
C LYS A 154 -9.27 16.61 5.44
N TRP A 155 -9.23 15.37 4.95
CA TRP A 155 -7.99 14.59 4.97
C TRP A 155 -7.00 15.03 3.90
N MET A 156 -7.45 15.40 2.70
CA MET A 156 -6.55 15.91 1.67
C MET A 156 -5.95 17.26 2.05
N GLU A 157 -6.70 18.16 2.70
CA GLU A 157 -6.16 19.41 3.26
C GLU A 157 -5.05 19.12 4.29
N ARG A 158 -5.28 18.15 5.18
CA ARG A 158 -4.28 17.71 6.16
C ARG A 158 -3.04 17.11 5.51
N VAL A 159 -3.23 16.26 4.49
CA VAL A 159 -2.13 15.61 3.75
C VAL A 159 -1.31 16.65 3.00
N LEU A 160 -1.93 17.54 2.23
CA LEU A 160 -1.21 18.56 1.46
C LEU A 160 -0.49 19.56 2.38
N LYS A 161 -1.11 19.94 3.50
CA LYS A 161 -0.45 20.74 4.54
C LYS A 161 0.78 20.02 5.11
N PHE A 162 0.67 18.74 5.44
CA PHE A 162 1.79 17.95 5.93
C PHE A 162 2.92 17.84 4.90
N LEU A 163 2.62 17.80 3.60
CA LEU A 163 3.60 17.70 2.52
C LEU A 163 4.17 19.05 2.08
N ASP A 164 3.74 20.16 2.67
CA ASP A 164 4.05 21.54 2.25
C ASP A 164 3.71 21.79 0.77
N ILE A 165 2.50 21.38 0.38
CA ILE A 165 1.96 21.55 -0.98
C ILE A 165 0.71 22.42 -0.93
N PRO A 166 0.58 23.46 -1.79
CA PRO A 166 -0.63 24.27 -1.85
C PRO A 166 -1.87 23.44 -2.16
N TRP A 167 -3.01 23.84 -1.60
CA TRP A 167 -4.30 23.22 -1.93
C TRP A 167 -4.57 23.32 -3.44
N ASN A 168 -5.11 22.25 -4.01
CA ASN A 168 -5.66 22.25 -5.36
C ASN A 168 -6.88 21.35 -5.39
N GLU A 169 -7.99 21.88 -5.90
CA GLU A 169 -9.30 21.20 -5.90
C GLU A 169 -9.29 19.86 -6.64
N SER A 170 -8.44 19.72 -7.67
CA SER A 170 -8.27 18.48 -8.45
C SER A 170 -8.04 17.22 -7.62
N VAL A 171 -7.50 17.33 -6.40
CA VAL A 171 -7.26 16.16 -5.53
C VAL A 171 -8.55 15.45 -5.12
N LEU A 172 -9.70 16.12 -5.18
CA LEU A 172 -11.02 15.53 -4.93
C LEU A 172 -11.66 14.94 -6.19
N HIS A 173 -11.09 15.24 -7.36
CA HIS A 173 -11.62 14.93 -8.68
C HIS A 173 -10.70 13.98 -9.49
N HIS A 174 -9.89 13.15 -8.83
CA HIS A 174 -8.88 12.30 -9.49
C HIS A 174 -9.41 11.46 -10.67
N HIS A 175 -10.66 10.99 -10.58
CA HIS A 175 -11.34 10.22 -11.61
C HIS A 175 -11.57 10.96 -12.94
N GLU A 176 -11.49 12.29 -12.95
CA GLU A 176 -11.55 13.16 -14.14
C GLU A 176 -10.19 13.28 -14.84
N PHE A 177 -9.10 12.95 -14.14
CA PHE A 177 -7.70 13.09 -14.62
C PHE A 177 -7.05 11.74 -14.97
N ILE A 178 -7.83 10.66 -15.11
CA ILE A 178 -7.31 9.35 -15.54
C ILE A 178 -6.72 9.49 -16.95
N ASN A 179 -5.47 9.03 -17.12
CA ASN A 179 -4.66 9.20 -18.33
C ASN A 179 -4.35 10.67 -18.73
N ASN A 180 -4.69 11.64 -17.88
CA ASN A 180 -4.38 13.05 -18.06
C ASN A 180 -3.95 13.67 -16.71
N GLY A 181 -2.93 13.07 -16.10
CA GLY A 181 -2.39 13.44 -14.78
C GLY A 181 -2.34 12.27 -13.79
N VAL A 182 -3.25 11.30 -13.92
CA VAL A 182 -3.25 10.03 -13.16
C VAL A 182 -3.01 8.86 -14.10
N SER A 183 -1.76 8.40 -14.16
CA SER A 183 -1.36 7.23 -14.95
C SER A 183 -1.66 5.94 -14.18
N LEU A 184 -2.44 5.04 -14.76
CA LEU A 184 -2.78 3.74 -14.17
C LEU A 184 -2.12 2.60 -14.94
N SER A 185 -1.61 1.60 -14.22
CA SER A 185 -1.18 0.34 -14.84
C SER A 185 -2.42 -0.51 -15.16
N LYS A 186 -2.45 -1.12 -16.35
CA LYS A 186 -3.54 -2.04 -16.73
C LYS A 186 -3.54 -3.36 -15.93
N VAL A 187 -2.39 -3.70 -15.35
CA VAL A 187 -2.18 -4.97 -14.61
C VAL A 187 -2.19 -4.78 -13.10
N GLU A 188 -2.21 -3.53 -12.61
CA GLU A 188 -2.42 -3.28 -11.18
C GLU A 188 -3.83 -3.65 -10.76
N ARG A 189 -3.93 -4.40 -9.66
CA ARG A 189 -5.21 -4.94 -9.20
C ARG A 189 -6.21 -3.84 -8.84
N SER A 190 -5.75 -2.66 -8.42
CA SER A 190 -6.58 -1.57 -7.90
C SER A 190 -7.16 -0.64 -8.98
N SER A 191 -6.72 -0.76 -10.23
CA SER A 191 -6.99 0.24 -11.27
C SER A 191 -8.48 0.39 -11.62
N ASP A 192 -9.25 -0.70 -11.61
CA ASP A 192 -10.71 -0.68 -11.84
C ASP A 192 -11.51 0.01 -10.73
N GLN A 193 -10.95 0.18 -9.53
CA GLN A 193 -11.58 0.98 -8.48
C GLN A 193 -11.15 2.45 -8.50
N VAL A 194 -9.89 2.73 -8.84
CA VAL A 194 -9.34 4.09 -8.85
C VAL A 194 -9.93 4.95 -9.97
N ILE A 195 -10.52 4.35 -11.02
CA ILE A 195 -11.22 5.13 -12.05
C ILE A 195 -12.54 5.75 -11.57
N LYS A 196 -13.08 5.32 -10.41
CA LYS A 196 -14.34 5.81 -9.85
C LYS A 196 -14.06 6.98 -8.88
N PRO A 197 -14.98 7.95 -8.73
CA PRO A 197 -14.84 8.95 -7.67
C PRO A 197 -14.80 8.29 -6.28
N VAL A 198 -14.28 9.01 -5.29
CA VAL A 198 -14.27 8.53 -3.89
C VAL A 198 -15.70 8.16 -3.47
N ASN A 199 -15.86 6.94 -2.94
CA ASN A 199 -17.16 6.32 -2.70
C ASN A 199 -17.09 5.29 -1.56
N LEU A 200 -18.26 4.86 -1.08
CA LEU A 200 -18.42 4.04 0.12
C LEU A 200 -18.44 2.53 -0.14
N GLU A 201 -18.43 2.08 -1.40
CA GLU A 201 -18.69 0.67 -1.73
C GLU A 201 -17.71 -0.29 -1.03
N ALA A 202 -16.49 0.13 -0.74
CA ALA A 202 -15.44 -0.74 -0.21
C ALA A 202 -15.31 -0.75 1.32
N LEU A 203 -16.05 0.10 2.06
CA LEU A 203 -15.85 0.24 3.51
C LEU A 203 -16.18 -1.03 4.30
N THR A 204 -17.31 -1.66 3.99
CA THR A 204 -17.88 -2.76 4.80
C THR A 204 -18.11 -4.05 4.00
N LYS A 205 -17.58 -4.18 2.78
CA LYS A 205 -17.71 -5.39 1.94
C LYS A 205 -17.26 -6.69 2.59
N TRP A 206 -16.37 -6.61 3.57
CA TRP A 206 -15.82 -7.77 4.28
C TRP A 206 -16.77 -8.33 5.36
N VAL A 207 -17.77 -7.56 5.79
CA VAL A 207 -18.67 -7.94 6.88
C VAL A 207 -19.48 -9.17 6.47
N GLY A 208 -19.45 -10.21 7.29
CA GLY A 208 -20.07 -11.50 7.01
C GLY A 208 -19.24 -12.44 6.11
N ALA A 209 -18.06 -12.03 5.64
CA ALA A 209 -17.21 -12.87 4.78
C ALA A 209 -16.08 -13.59 5.53
N ILE A 210 -15.82 -13.23 6.79
CA ILE A 210 -14.77 -13.81 7.61
C ILE A 210 -15.36 -15.00 8.40
N PRO A 211 -14.73 -16.19 8.39
CA PRO A 211 -15.20 -17.35 9.14
C PRO A 211 -15.33 -17.09 10.65
N ASP A 212 -16.35 -17.68 11.29
CA ASP A 212 -16.69 -17.43 12.69
C ASP A 212 -15.55 -17.73 13.67
N ASP A 213 -14.73 -18.76 13.40
CA ASP A 213 -13.56 -19.09 14.23
C ASP A 213 -12.50 -17.97 14.20
N VAL A 214 -12.34 -17.33 13.04
CA VAL A 214 -11.42 -16.20 12.86
C VAL A 214 -11.99 -14.94 13.49
N VAL A 215 -13.30 -14.72 13.40
CA VAL A 215 -13.99 -13.61 14.08
C VAL A 215 -13.84 -13.74 15.59
N LYS A 216 -14.03 -14.95 16.14
CA LYS A 216 -13.90 -15.23 17.58
C LYS A 216 -12.49 -14.90 18.09
N ASP A 217 -11.46 -15.25 17.33
CA ASP A 217 -10.06 -15.08 17.71
C ASP A 217 -9.45 -13.76 17.20
N MET A 218 -10.26 -12.82 16.70
CA MET A 218 -9.80 -11.64 15.95
C MET A 218 -8.77 -10.80 16.72
N ALA A 219 -9.00 -10.57 18.01
CA ALA A 219 -8.12 -9.77 18.86
C ALA A 219 -6.74 -10.42 19.04
N ASP A 220 -6.68 -11.75 19.10
CA ASP A 220 -5.42 -12.51 19.25
C ASP A 220 -4.68 -12.63 17.92
N ILE A 221 -5.43 -12.81 16.82
CA ILE A 221 -4.88 -12.89 15.46
C ILE A 221 -4.28 -11.55 15.02
N ALA A 222 -4.99 -10.45 15.32
CA ALA A 222 -4.73 -9.14 14.75
C ALA A 222 -4.80 -8.02 15.81
N PRO A 223 -3.95 -8.04 16.85
CA PRO A 223 -3.94 -7.04 17.92
C PRO A 223 -3.69 -5.60 17.43
N MET A 224 -3.06 -5.43 16.27
CA MET A 224 -2.87 -4.12 15.65
C MET A 224 -4.19 -3.43 15.27
N LEU A 225 -5.31 -4.15 15.16
CA LEU A 225 -6.63 -3.52 15.00
C LEU A 225 -6.87 -2.51 16.13
N SER A 226 -6.76 -2.95 17.38
CA SER A 226 -6.95 -2.10 18.56
C SER A 226 -5.93 -0.96 18.60
N VAL A 227 -4.65 -1.24 18.31
CA VAL A 227 -3.57 -0.23 18.28
C VAL A 227 -3.84 0.88 17.25
N LEU A 228 -4.51 0.53 16.14
CA LEU A 228 -4.84 1.44 15.05
C LEU A 228 -6.24 2.08 15.20
N GLY A 229 -6.96 1.76 16.28
CA GLY A 229 -8.28 2.34 16.60
C GLY A 229 -9.47 1.59 16.01
N TYR A 230 -9.29 0.35 15.57
CA TYR A 230 -10.36 -0.54 15.13
C TYR A 230 -10.73 -1.50 16.25
N ASP A 231 -11.99 -1.52 16.67
CA ASP A 231 -12.49 -2.51 17.62
C ASP A 231 -12.49 -3.91 16.97
N PRO A 232 -11.69 -4.88 17.48
CA PRO A 232 -11.60 -6.22 16.91
C PRO A 232 -12.88 -7.05 17.13
N TYR A 233 -13.74 -6.66 18.09
CA TYR A 233 -14.98 -7.38 18.41
C TYR A 233 -16.21 -6.81 17.68
N ALA A 234 -16.15 -5.57 17.20
CA ALA A 234 -17.25 -4.95 16.46
C ALA A 234 -17.37 -5.50 15.03
N ASN A 235 -18.55 -6.02 14.68
CA ASN A 235 -18.87 -6.54 13.34
C ASN A 235 -20.31 -6.14 12.93
N PRO A 236 -20.51 -5.05 12.17
CA PRO A 236 -19.51 -4.14 11.62
C PRO A 236 -18.98 -3.11 12.62
N PRO A 237 -17.74 -2.62 12.47
CA PRO A 237 -17.27 -1.41 13.15
C PRO A 237 -17.98 -0.16 12.61
N ASN A 238 -18.20 0.83 13.49
CA ASN A 238 -18.69 2.14 13.11
C ASN A 238 -17.51 3.04 12.70
N TYR A 239 -17.28 3.17 11.39
CA TYR A 239 -16.24 4.06 10.87
C TYR A 239 -16.63 5.55 10.88
N GLY A 240 -17.91 5.88 11.10
CA GLY A 240 -18.44 7.24 11.04
C GLY A 240 -19.40 7.46 9.88
N LYS A 241 -19.88 8.71 9.74
CA LYS A 241 -20.83 9.13 8.71
C LYS A 241 -20.09 9.87 7.59
N PRO A 242 -20.41 9.61 6.31
CA PRO A 242 -19.75 10.25 5.18
C PRO A 242 -20.17 11.71 5.03
N ASP A 243 -19.29 12.52 4.45
CA ASP A 243 -19.68 13.80 3.87
C ASP A 243 -20.72 13.59 2.75
N GLU A 244 -21.63 14.54 2.57
CA GLU A 244 -22.75 14.44 1.64
C GLU A 244 -22.28 14.14 0.20
N VAL A 245 -21.20 14.78 -0.24
CA VAL A 245 -20.60 14.59 -1.57
C VAL A 245 -20.22 13.12 -1.82
N VAL A 246 -19.71 12.40 -0.81
CA VAL A 246 -19.30 11.00 -0.95
C VAL A 246 -20.53 10.10 -1.02
N ALA A 247 -21.58 10.42 -0.26
CA ALA A 247 -22.86 9.72 -0.35
C ALA A 247 -23.50 9.90 -1.74
N ILE A 248 -23.46 11.12 -2.30
CA ILE A 248 -23.92 11.41 -3.66
C ILE A 248 -23.11 10.62 -4.70
N ASN A 249 -21.78 10.67 -4.62
CA ASN A 249 -20.89 9.91 -5.52
C ASN A 249 -21.23 8.42 -5.50
N THR A 250 -21.45 7.86 -4.31
CA THR A 250 -21.80 6.45 -4.14
C THR A 250 -23.13 6.10 -4.80
N LYS A 251 -24.18 6.91 -4.58
CA LYS A 251 -25.48 6.72 -5.25
C LYS A 251 -25.36 6.82 -6.77
N ASN A 252 -24.56 7.76 -7.26
CA ASN A 252 -24.33 7.92 -8.70
C ASN A 252 -23.60 6.72 -9.31
N ILE A 253 -22.59 6.17 -8.64
CA ILE A 253 -21.92 4.94 -9.08
C ILE A 253 -22.90 3.76 -9.12
N GLN A 254 -23.70 3.58 -8.07
CA GLN A 254 -24.68 2.49 -7.99
C GLN A 254 -25.73 2.59 -9.09
N LYS A 255 -26.23 3.80 -9.37
CA LYS A 255 -27.19 4.07 -10.45
C LYS A 255 -26.62 3.76 -11.83
N HIS A 256 -25.34 4.07 -12.06
CA HIS A 256 -24.66 3.92 -13.35
C HIS A 256 -23.64 2.77 -13.34
N LYS A 257 -23.93 1.69 -12.59
CA LYS A 257 -22.98 0.59 -12.39
C LYS A 257 -22.52 -0.03 -13.72
N GLY A 258 -23.46 -0.23 -14.65
CA GLY A 258 -23.15 -0.78 -15.98
C GLY A 258 -22.16 0.08 -16.77
N ASP A 259 -22.28 1.41 -16.69
CA ASP A 259 -21.38 2.33 -17.38
C ASP A 259 -19.97 2.28 -16.78
N TRP A 260 -19.86 2.21 -15.45
CA TRP A 260 -18.58 2.05 -14.76
C TRP A 260 -17.92 0.70 -15.06
N ASP A 261 -18.69 -0.38 -15.11
CA ASP A 261 -18.19 -1.70 -15.45
C ASP A 261 -17.73 -1.75 -16.92
N LYS A 262 -18.45 -1.09 -17.83
CA LYS A 262 -18.05 -0.93 -19.24
C LYS A 262 -16.76 -0.12 -19.35
N LYS A 263 -16.66 1.03 -18.66
CA LYS A 263 -15.44 1.86 -18.63
C LYS A 263 -14.24 1.09 -18.08
N ALA A 264 -14.43 0.29 -17.02
CA ALA A 264 -13.38 -0.57 -16.49
C ALA A 264 -12.93 -1.63 -17.51
N LYS A 265 -13.86 -2.26 -18.23
CA LYS A 265 -13.54 -3.22 -19.29
C LYS A 265 -12.81 -2.58 -20.45
N GLU A 266 -13.21 -1.39 -20.91
CA GLU A 266 -12.54 -0.68 -22.00
C GLU A 266 -11.11 -0.28 -21.64
N LEU A 267 -10.88 0.16 -20.40
CA LEU A 267 -9.55 0.55 -19.94
C LEU A 267 -8.63 -0.65 -19.66
N PHE A 268 -9.22 -1.80 -19.27
CA PHE A 268 -8.48 -2.95 -18.72
C PHE A 268 -8.83 -4.30 -19.38
N SER A 269 -9.31 -4.32 -20.62
CA SER A 269 -9.83 -5.51 -21.33
C SER A 269 -8.90 -6.72 -21.31
N ASN A 270 -7.59 -6.51 -21.43
CA ASN A 270 -6.57 -7.57 -21.40
C ASN A 270 -6.49 -8.32 -20.04
N ARG A 271 -7.21 -7.88 -19.00
CA ARG A 271 -7.30 -8.57 -17.70
C ARG A 271 -8.23 -9.78 -17.71
N TRP A 272 -9.22 -9.82 -18.62
CA TRP A 272 -10.33 -10.78 -18.55
C TRP A 272 -10.14 -12.02 -19.44
N GLU A 273 -9.27 -11.94 -20.45
CA GLU A 273 -8.98 -13.07 -21.35
C GLU A 273 -7.88 -13.99 -20.81
N GLU A 274 -6.93 -13.46 -20.02
CA GLU A 274 -5.85 -14.24 -19.41
C GLU A 274 -6.09 -14.49 -17.92
N GLY A 275 -7.10 -15.30 -17.62
CA GLY A 275 -7.18 -16.01 -16.35
C GLY A 275 -6.08 -17.09 -16.28
N GLY A 276 -4.81 -16.71 -16.20
CA GLY A 276 -3.73 -17.71 -16.31
C GLY A 276 -2.30 -17.27 -15.98
N GLY A 277 -2.07 -16.07 -15.44
CA GLY A 277 -0.74 -15.66 -14.98
C GLY A 277 -0.44 -16.21 -13.59
N GLY A 278 -0.17 -17.51 -13.47
CA GLY A 278 0.47 -18.07 -12.28
C GLY A 278 1.89 -17.54 -12.17
N ASP A 279 2.23 -16.93 -11.04
CA ASP A 279 3.60 -16.55 -10.69
C ASP A 279 4.51 -17.77 -10.93
N THR A 280 5.42 -17.66 -11.89
CA THR A 280 6.38 -18.73 -12.19
C THR A 280 7.34 -18.91 -11.02
N ALA A 281 8.02 -20.06 -10.94
CA ALA A 281 8.92 -20.41 -9.85
C ALA A 281 10.02 -19.37 -9.54
N LEU A 282 10.25 -18.38 -10.42
CA LEU A 282 11.17 -17.25 -10.26
C LEU A 282 10.66 -16.13 -9.33
N ASP A 283 9.38 -16.09 -8.98
CA ASP A 283 8.80 -15.07 -8.08
C ASP A 283 8.82 -15.49 -6.59
N LYS A 284 9.38 -16.66 -6.28
CA LYS A 284 9.59 -17.11 -4.90
C LYS A 284 10.94 -16.61 -4.39
N GLU A 285 10.92 -15.68 -3.43
CA GLU A 285 12.10 -15.37 -2.62
C GLU A 285 12.57 -16.62 -1.84
N PRO A 286 13.88 -16.75 -1.56
CA PRO A 286 14.38 -17.83 -0.71
C PRO A 286 13.69 -17.77 0.66
N SER A 287 13.25 -18.92 1.16
CA SER A 287 12.57 -19.05 2.44
C SER A 287 13.41 -18.48 3.59
N ASP A 288 12.78 -17.70 4.48
CA ASP A 288 13.31 -17.22 5.77
C ASP A 288 13.61 -18.34 6.80
N SER A 289 13.85 -19.57 6.38
CA SER A 289 14.13 -20.70 7.28
C SER A 289 15.63 -20.83 7.55
N PRO A 290 16.12 -20.62 8.78
CA PRO A 290 17.53 -20.80 9.13
C PRO A 290 17.96 -22.28 9.28
N ASN A 291 17.06 -23.24 9.07
CA ASN A 291 17.34 -24.66 9.28
C ASN A 291 17.34 -25.41 7.95
N ASN A 292 18.50 -25.43 7.29
CA ASN A 292 18.96 -26.60 6.53
C ASN A 292 20.49 -26.53 6.42
N THR A 293 21.14 -26.89 7.52
CA THR A 293 22.49 -27.43 7.50
C THR A 293 22.44 -28.86 6.95
N THR A 294 22.93 -29.02 5.73
CA THR A 294 23.69 -30.20 5.28
C THR A 294 24.80 -29.70 4.38
#